data_AF-A0A7Y3P7M3-F1
#
_entry.id   AF-A0A7Y3P7M3-F1
#
_cell.length_a   1.000
_cell.length_b   1.000
_cell.length_c   1.000
_cell.angle_alpha   90.00
_cell.angle_beta   90.00
_cell.angle_gamma   90.00
#
_symmetry.space_group_name_H-M   'P 1'
#
loop_
_entity.id
_entity.type
_entity.pdbx_description
1 polymer ?
#
loop_
_entity_poly.entity_id
_entity_poly.type
_entity_poly.pdbx_seq_one_letter_code
_entity_poly.pdbx_strand_id
1 'polypeptide(L)'
;MVTSVSCTSATFCVAAGDYLDLASNAQALVSTWNGTSWTDQEVGAALNTHGNAGLYGVSCTSTTFCVAAGSYSDSASHSQALVSTWNGTSWTDQEVGAALNAGGNAVLDGVSCVKGALCVTGATTKTAPVDRPSSAP
;
A
#
# COMPACT_ATOMS: atom_id res chain seq x y z
N MET A 1 11.27 4.26 -3.74
CA MET A 1 11.99 3.88 -2.50
C MET A 1 11.48 2.54 -1.97
N VAL A 2 12.24 1.84 -1.10
CA VAL A 2 11.75 0.65 -0.38
C VAL A 2 11.41 1.06 1.06
N THR A 3 10.20 0.73 1.52
CA THR A 3 9.67 1.14 2.83
C THR A 3 9.50 -0.02 3.80
N SER A 4 9.25 -1.23 3.28
CA SER A 4 9.03 -2.43 4.07
C SER A 4 9.52 -3.68 3.36
N VAL A 5 9.90 -4.71 4.12
CA VAL A 5 10.28 -6.03 3.60
C VAL A 5 9.75 -7.14 4.50
N SER A 6 9.30 -8.24 3.90
CA SER A 6 8.86 -9.44 4.60
C SER A 6 9.45 -10.67 3.94
N CYS A 7 10.19 -11.48 4.70
CA CYS A 7 10.77 -12.73 4.24
C CYS A 7 10.11 -13.92 4.94
N THR A 8 9.67 -14.92 4.17
CA THR A 8 9.19 -16.20 4.74
C THR A 8 10.27 -17.29 4.69
N SER A 9 11.31 -17.08 3.88
CA SER A 9 12.48 -17.97 3.79
C SER A 9 13.67 -17.23 3.17
N ALA A 10 14.83 -17.87 3.13
CA ALA A 10 16.02 -17.32 2.44
C ALA A 10 15.82 -17.16 0.92
N THR A 11 14.84 -17.86 0.34
CA THR A 11 14.54 -17.85 -1.10
C THR A 11 13.20 -17.20 -1.42
N PHE A 12 12.58 -16.53 -0.44
CA PHE A 12 11.34 -15.80 -0.66
C PHE A 12 11.23 -14.61 0.28
N CYS A 13 11.39 -13.43 -0.30
CA CYS A 13 11.14 -12.14 0.33
C CYS A 13 10.32 -11.27 -0.61
N VAL A 14 9.48 -10.42 -0.04
CA VAL A 14 8.81 -9.34 -0.76
C VAL A 14 9.20 -8.02 -0.12
N ALA A 15 9.71 -7.10 -0.93
CA ALA A 15 9.89 -5.70 -0.58
C ALA A 15 8.73 -4.89 -1.16
N ALA A 16 8.31 -3.86 -0.44
CA ALA A 16 7.26 -2.94 -0.86
C ALA A 16 7.75 -1.49 -0.77
N GLY A 17 7.19 -0.64 -1.61
CA GLY A 17 7.49 0.76 -1.66
C GLY A 17 6.93 1.42 -2.91
N ASP A 18 7.78 2.19 -3.60
CA ASP A 18 7.43 2.94 -4.80
C ASP A 18 8.65 3.14 -5.72
N TYR A 19 8.41 3.67 -6.91
CA TYR A 19 9.43 4.25 -7.79
C TYR A 19 8.88 5.49 -8.50
N LEU A 20 9.76 6.31 -9.07
CA LEU A 20 9.35 7.45 -9.89
C LEU A 20 9.24 7.03 -11.36
N ASP A 21 8.09 7.31 -11.97
CA ASP A 21 7.90 7.17 -13.41
C ASP A 21 8.63 8.28 -14.20
N LEU A 22 8.51 8.25 -15.54
CA LEU A 22 9.13 9.25 -16.42
C LEU A 22 8.57 10.67 -16.23
N ALA A 23 7.38 10.80 -15.66
CA ALA A 23 6.76 12.08 -15.31
C ALA A 23 7.04 12.48 -13.85
N SER A 24 7.93 11.77 -13.15
CA SER A 24 8.29 11.98 -11.75
C SER A 24 7.13 11.79 -10.76
N ASN A 25 6.12 10.99 -11.11
CA ASN A 25 5.10 10.59 -10.15
C ASN A 25 5.49 9.29 -9.45
N ALA A 26 5.12 9.17 -8.17
CA ALA A 26 5.38 7.95 -7.40
C ALA A 26 4.39 6.85 -7.78
N GLN A 27 4.90 5.68 -8.18
CA GLN A 27 4.10 4.49 -8.47
C GLN A 27 4.39 3.39 -7.44
N ALA A 28 3.34 2.75 -6.94
CA ALA A 28 3.48 1.68 -5.96
C ALA A 28 4.16 0.44 -6.57
N LEU A 29 5.13 -0.10 -5.82
CA LEU A 29 5.98 -1.20 -6.26
C LEU A 29 6.06 -2.30 -5.21
N VAL A 30 6.00 -3.53 -5.69
CA VAL A 30 6.49 -4.71 -4.97
C VAL A 30 7.67 -5.31 -5.71
N SER A 31 8.65 -5.82 -4.96
CA SER A 31 9.80 -6.52 -5.51
C SER A 31 9.92 -7.88 -4.83
N THR A 32 9.98 -8.96 -5.62
CA THR A 32 10.00 -10.33 -5.11
C THR A 32 11.37 -10.97 -5.29
N TRP A 33 11.93 -11.49 -4.21
CA TRP A 33 13.19 -12.24 -4.18
C TRP A 33 12.92 -13.72 -4.32
N ASN A 34 13.65 -14.39 -5.21
CA ASN A 34 13.54 -15.83 -5.45
C ASN A 34 14.74 -16.65 -4.89
N GLY A 35 15.65 -16.02 -4.15
CA GLY A 35 16.90 -16.65 -3.69
C GLY A 35 18.16 -16.22 -4.46
N THR A 36 18.00 -15.63 -5.65
CA THR A 36 19.13 -15.21 -6.50
C THR A 36 18.95 -13.83 -7.12
N SER A 37 17.73 -13.42 -7.43
CA SER A 37 17.40 -12.14 -8.03
C SER A 37 16.09 -11.57 -7.50
N TRP A 38 15.99 -10.24 -7.54
CA TRP A 38 14.75 -9.51 -7.32
C TRP A 38 13.99 -9.34 -8.63
N THR A 39 12.66 -9.33 -8.57
CA THR A 39 11.77 -9.05 -9.71
C THR A 39 10.73 -8.03 -9.29
N ASP A 40 10.73 -6.91 -10.01
CA ASP A 40 9.89 -5.75 -9.73
C ASP A 40 8.54 -5.86 -10.43
N GLN A 41 7.47 -5.45 -9.74
CA GLN A 41 6.12 -5.38 -10.26
C GLN A 41 5.40 -4.15 -9.70
N GLU A 42 4.87 -3.33 -10.60
CA GLU A 42 3.95 -2.25 -10.25
C GLU A 42 2.60 -2.81 -9.80
N VAL A 43 2.02 -2.19 -8.76
CA VAL A 43 0.70 -2.55 -8.21
C VAL A 43 -0.13 -1.30 -7.98
N GLY A 44 -1.46 -1.43 -7.99
CA GLY A 44 -2.38 -0.31 -7.78
C GLY A 44 -2.54 0.62 -8.99
N ALA A 45 -1.88 0.34 -10.13
CA ALA A 45 -1.90 1.19 -11.33
C ALA A 45 -3.32 1.52 -11.83
N ALA A 46 -4.23 0.54 -11.80
CA ALA A 46 -5.62 0.72 -12.23
C ALA A 46 -6.42 1.66 -11.31
N LEU A 47 -6.02 1.77 -10.04
CA LEU A 47 -6.65 2.64 -9.06
C LEU A 47 -6.02 4.04 -9.05
N ASN A 48 -4.70 4.12 -9.29
CA ASN A 48 -3.91 5.34 -9.30
C ASN A 48 -4.17 6.24 -10.52
N THR A 49 -5.36 6.83 -10.55
CA THR A 49 -5.82 7.68 -11.66
C THR A 49 -5.31 9.12 -11.60
N HIS A 50 -4.55 9.48 -10.56
CA HIS A 50 -3.92 10.81 -10.41
C HIS A 50 -2.42 10.73 -10.12
N GLY A 51 -1.79 9.62 -10.50
CA GLY A 51 -0.35 9.52 -10.67
C GLY A 51 0.45 9.23 -9.40
N ASN A 52 -0.09 9.33 -8.18
CA ASN A 52 0.66 9.03 -6.96
C ASN A 52 0.13 7.80 -6.21
N ALA A 53 0.99 6.80 -6.01
CA ALA A 53 0.74 5.64 -5.17
C ALA A 53 2.02 5.19 -4.47
N GLY A 54 1.85 4.55 -3.31
CA GLY A 54 2.97 3.99 -2.56
C GLY A 54 2.50 2.94 -1.57
N LEU A 55 3.36 1.95 -1.33
CA LEU A 55 3.17 0.94 -0.29
C LEU A 55 4.05 1.26 0.91
N TYR A 56 3.52 1.07 2.10
CA TYR A 56 4.18 1.43 3.37
C TYR A 56 4.38 0.21 4.28
N GLY A 57 3.65 -0.88 4.04
CA GLY A 57 3.84 -2.14 4.75
C GLY A 57 3.68 -3.35 3.82
N VAL A 58 4.39 -4.43 4.15
CA VAL A 58 4.16 -5.75 3.56
C VAL A 58 4.33 -6.84 4.62
N SER A 59 3.44 -7.83 4.60
CA SER A 59 3.51 -9.00 5.47
C SER A 59 3.17 -10.25 4.66
N CYS A 60 4.10 -11.21 4.66
CA CYS A 60 3.93 -12.50 4.01
C CYS A 60 3.86 -13.61 5.07
N THR A 61 2.87 -14.49 4.95
CA THR A 61 2.78 -15.69 5.81
C THR A 61 3.24 -16.95 5.07
N SER A 62 3.34 -16.90 3.75
CA SER A 62 3.83 -18.00 2.90
C SER A 62 4.31 -17.46 1.54
N THR A 63 4.92 -18.32 0.73
CA THR A 63 5.27 -18.00 -0.66
C THR A 63 4.06 -17.72 -1.56
N THR A 64 2.87 -18.14 -1.13
CA THR A 64 1.61 -17.98 -1.85
C THR A 64 0.64 -17.03 -1.16
N PHE A 65 1.09 -16.31 -0.13
CA PHE A 65 0.24 -15.36 0.58
C PHE A 65 1.05 -14.22 1.17
N CYS A 66 0.87 -13.04 0.58
CA CYS A 66 1.37 -11.77 1.06
C CYS A 66 0.28 -10.72 0.97
N VAL A 67 0.34 -9.75 1.87
CA VAL A 67 -0.48 -8.54 1.81
C VAL A 67 0.46 -7.35 1.87
N ALA A 68 0.31 -6.42 0.92
CA ALA A 68 0.93 -5.12 0.95
C ALA A 68 -0.14 -4.06 1.18
N ALA A 69 0.19 -3.02 1.92
CA ALA A 69 -0.73 -1.95 2.29
C ALA A 69 -0.09 -0.58 2.06
N GLY A 70 -0.90 0.38 1.65
CA GLY A 70 -0.44 1.73 1.35
C GLY A 70 -1.57 2.67 0.97
N SER A 71 -1.30 3.57 0.02
CA SER A 71 -2.30 4.49 -0.52
C SER A 71 -2.08 4.83 -2.00
N TYR A 72 -3.11 5.36 -2.64
CA TYR A 72 -3.05 5.95 -3.98
C TYR A 72 -3.86 7.24 -4.07
N SER A 73 -3.65 8.01 -5.13
CA SER A 73 -4.43 9.21 -5.45
C SER A 73 -5.51 8.90 -6.49
N ASP A 74 -6.78 9.12 -6.11
CA ASP A 74 -7.92 9.00 -7.01
C ASP A 74 -8.05 10.20 -7.96
N SER A 75 -9.02 10.16 -8.86
CA SER A 75 -9.22 11.19 -9.89
C SER A 75 -9.57 12.58 -9.34
N ALA A 76 -10.01 12.66 -8.09
CA ALA A 76 -10.26 13.90 -7.36
C ALA A 76 -9.06 14.34 -6.52
N SER A 77 -7.89 13.69 -6.69
CA SER A 77 -6.66 13.94 -5.94
C SER A 77 -6.77 13.60 -4.44
N HIS A 78 -7.72 12.73 -4.07
CA HIS A 78 -7.82 12.25 -2.70
C HIS A 78 -6.88 11.08 -2.47
N SER A 79 -6.34 10.98 -1.26
CA SER A 79 -5.61 9.80 -0.82
C SER A 79 -6.59 8.71 -0.36
N GLN A 80 -6.54 7.57 -1.05
CA GLN A 80 -7.34 6.38 -0.78
C GLN A 80 -6.46 5.24 -0.28
N ALA A 81 -6.97 4.48 0.68
CA ALA A 81 -6.28 3.33 1.22
C ALA A 81 -6.21 2.18 0.21
N LEU A 82 -5.01 1.62 0.02
CA LEU A 82 -4.73 0.53 -0.89
C LEU A 82 -4.34 -0.73 -0.11
N VAL A 83 -4.92 -1.86 -0.48
CA VAL A 83 -4.39 -3.18 -0.17
C VAL A 83 -4.11 -3.92 -1.48
N SER A 84 -2.95 -4.56 -1.57
CA SER A 84 -2.63 -5.49 -2.64
C SER A 84 -2.37 -6.87 -2.04
N THR A 85 -3.05 -7.90 -2.54
CA THR A 85 -2.93 -9.29 -2.04
C THR A 85 -2.30 -10.20 -3.07
N TRP A 86 -1.28 -10.96 -2.66
CA TRP A 86 -0.61 -11.98 -3.45
C TRP A 86 -1.21 -13.37 -3.20
N ASN A 87 -1.48 -14.11 -4.28
CA ASN A 87 -2.03 -15.46 -4.22
C ASN A 87 -1.02 -16.57 -4.62
N GLY A 88 0.25 -16.23 -4.85
CA GLY A 88 1.27 -17.14 -5.39
C GLY A 88 1.60 -16.96 -6.86
N THR A 89 0.76 -16.23 -7.61
CA THR A 89 0.97 -16.00 -9.04
C THR A 89 0.71 -14.56 -9.47
N SER A 90 -0.24 -13.88 -8.84
CA SER A 90 -0.58 -12.50 -9.16
C SER A 90 -0.96 -11.69 -7.92
N TRP A 91 -0.71 -10.39 -8.00
CA TRP A 91 -1.24 -9.40 -7.06
C TRP A 91 -2.65 -8.99 -7.48
N THR A 92 -3.50 -8.72 -6.50
CA THR A 92 -4.86 -8.18 -6.68
C THR A 92 -4.99 -6.94 -5.83
N ASP A 93 -5.31 -5.82 -6.48
CA ASP A 93 -5.40 -4.51 -5.84
C ASP A 93 -6.83 -4.19 -5.44
N GLN A 94 -7.00 -3.63 -4.25
CA GLN A 94 -8.30 -3.28 -3.70
C GLN A 94 -8.22 -1.97 -2.91
N GLU A 95 -9.15 -1.07 -3.18
CA GLU A 95 -9.42 0.08 -2.33
C GLU A 95 -10.11 -0.35 -1.04
N VAL A 96 -9.65 0.17 0.10
CA VAL A 96 -10.20 -0.14 1.42
C VAL A 96 -10.99 1.04 1.97
N GLY A 97 -12.24 0.79 2.34
CA GLY A 97 -13.03 1.78 3.07
C GLY A 97 -13.43 3.01 2.26
N ALA A 98 -13.45 2.92 0.92
CA ALA A 98 -13.87 3.98 -0.02
C ALA A 98 -15.07 4.80 0.49
N ALA A 99 -16.16 4.09 0.81
CA ALA A 99 -17.40 4.70 1.27
C ALA A 99 -17.30 5.41 2.64
N LEU A 100 -16.29 5.06 3.44
CA LEU A 100 -16.03 5.66 4.75
C LEU A 100 -14.99 6.78 4.69
N ASN A 101 -14.18 6.86 3.63
CA ASN A 101 -13.18 7.90 3.43
C ASN A 101 -13.77 9.18 2.83
N ALA A 102 -14.81 9.73 3.46
CA ALA A 102 -15.46 10.96 3.01
C ALA A 102 -14.53 12.20 2.99
N GLY A 103 -13.42 12.14 3.74
CA GLY A 103 -12.42 13.20 3.82
C GLY A 103 -11.25 13.05 2.84
N GLY A 104 -11.18 11.96 2.06
CA GLY A 104 -10.16 11.78 1.02
C GLY A 104 -8.71 11.72 1.53
N ASN A 105 -8.50 11.15 2.73
CA ASN A 105 -7.21 11.19 3.42
C ASN A 105 -6.90 9.85 4.12
N ALA A 106 -7.22 8.72 3.49
CA ALA A 106 -7.00 7.40 4.07
C ALA A 106 -5.67 6.81 3.62
N VAL A 107 -4.84 6.44 4.60
CA VAL A 107 -3.55 5.80 4.37
C VAL A 107 -3.42 4.57 5.28
N LEU A 108 -2.89 3.47 4.74
CA LEU A 108 -2.49 2.31 5.52
C LEU A 108 -0.98 2.27 5.69
N ASP A 109 -0.51 2.60 6.90
CA ASP A 109 0.93 2.71 7.20
C ASP A 109 1.62 1.36 7.42
N GLY A 110 0.84 0.30 7.63
CA GLY A 110 1.40 -1.00 7.93
C GLY A 110 0.39 -2.13 7.84
N VAL A 111 0.90 -3.35 7.79
CA VAL A 111 0.12 -4.58 7.78
C VAL A 111 0.84 -5.67 8.56
N SER A 112 0.09 -6.47 9.30
CA SER A 112 0.60 -7.63 10.01
C SER A 112 -0.32 -8.83 9.79
N CYS A 113 0.24 -9.93 9.32
CA CYS A 113 -0.46 -11.19 9.10
C CYS A 113 0.17 -12.28 9.99
N VAL A 114 -0.65 -13.07 10.67
CA VAL A 114 -0.19 -14.05 11.68
C VAL A 114 -0.32 -15.50 11.23
N LYS A 115 -1.34 -15.84 10.42
CA LYS A 115 -1.47 -17.16 9.77
C LYS A 115 -2.57 -17.16 8.70
N GLY A 116 -2.26 -17.68 7.51
CA GLY A 116 -3.20 -17.69 6.39
C GLY A 116 -3.65 -16.26 6.04
N ALA A 117 -4.95 -16.10 5.78
CA ALA A 117 -5.53 -14.80 5.38
C ALA A 117 -5.89 -13.86 6.55
N LEU A 118 -5.51 -14.18 7.79
CA LEU A 118 -5.77 -13.29 8.93
C LEU A 118 -4.70 -12.19 8.99
N CYS A 119 -5.11 -10.99 8.60
CA CYS A 119 -4.28 -9.80 8.60
C CYS A 119 -4.99 -8.61 9.26
N VAL A 120 -4.21 -7.73 9.86
CA VAL A 120 -4.64 -6.42 10.37
C VAL A 120 -3.81 -5.33 9.73
N THR A 121 -4.46 -4.22 9.37
CA THR A 121 -3.79 -3.03 8.83
C THR A 121 -3.83 -1.91 9.86
N GLY A 122 -2.73 -1.18 9.98
CA GLY A 122 -2.70 0.10 10.69
C GLY A 122 -3.10 1.20 9.72
N ALA A 123 -4.04 2.06 10.10
CA ALA A 123 -4.48 3.17 9.28
C ALA A 123 -4.28 4.49 10.03
N THR A 124 -3.79 5.51 9.32
CA THR A 124 -3.90 6.90 9.76
C THR A 124 -4.78 7.67 8.79
N THR A 125 -5.64 8.53 9.34
CA THR A 125 -6.29 9.57 8.54
C THR A 125 -5.44 10.82 8.63
N LYS A 126 -4.94 11.33 7.50
CA LYS A 126 -4.26 12.63 7.47
C LYS A 126 -5.34 13.70 7.65
N THR A 127 -5.73 13.99 8.89
CA THR A 127 -6.70 15.06 9.14
C THR A 127 -6.10 16.36 8.66
N ALA A 128 -6.77 17.07 7.74
CA ALA A 128 -6.58 18.52 7.65
C ALA A 128 -6.77 19.11 9.06
N PRO A 129 -6.05 20.17 9.44
CA PRO A 129 -6.25 20.80 10.73
C PRO A 129 -7.74 21.06 10.92
N VAL A 130 -8.31 20.52 12.00
CA VAL A 130 -9.64 20.94 12.41
C VAL A 130 -9.45 22.40 12.80
N ASP A 131 -9.87 23.33 11.96
CA ASP A 131 -10.02 24.73 12.35
C ASP A 131 -10.97 24.73 13.55
N ARG A 132 -10.37 24.78 14.74
CA ARG A 132 -11.11 24.95 15.98
C ARG A 132 -11.89 26.26 15.80
N PRO A 133 -13.24 26.26 15.87
CA PRO A 133 -13.96 27.52 15.81
C PRO A 133 -13.42 28.38 16.93
N SER A 134 -12.85 29.53 16.56
CA SER A 134 -12.44 30.56 17.50
C SER A 134 -13.68 30.94 18.29
N SER A 135 -13.72 30.56 19.57
CA SER A 135 -14.66 31.13 20.51
C SER A 135 -14.38 32.64 20.55
N ALA A 136 -15.23 33.40 19.88
CA ALA A 136 -15.27 34.86 19.99
C ALA A 136 -15.61 35.25 21.45
N PRO A 137 -15.08 36.38 21.94
CA PRO A 137 -15.16 36.79 23.34
C PRO A 137 -16.57 37.08 23.85
#